data_AF-A0A1H4F6F1-F1
#
_entry.id   AF-A0A1H4F6F1-F1
#
_cell.length_a   1.000
_cell.length_b   1.000
_cell.length_c   1.000
_cell.angle_alpha   90.00
_cell.angle_beta   90.00
_cell.angle_gamma   90.00
#
_symmetry.space_group_name_H-M   'P 1'
#
loop_
_entity.id
_entity.type
_entity.pdbx_description
1 polymer ?
#
loop_
_entity_poly.entity_id
_entity_poly.type
_entity_poly.pdbx_seq_one_letter_code
_entity_poly.pdbx_strand_id
1 'polypeptide(L)'
;MASVVTKYRVVVVEDDPDVAFFMKTVLEKRADAVAIAVTDPSVALARIAEFEPDLVITDIEMPGITGLDLLKELRAEYPGMPVVVMTAHVSVDYAVSALRAQADEFLSKPVASAELVAIVNRLAAEGRIKRAAARRQVVLAVGAHPDDVEIGVGGILAAHRDAGNEVVILTLSRGARGGDANDRQHESLASAELLGARLFLEDLEDTHISAADPTVGIIERVVAEIQPDIVYTHSSHDRHQDHRAVHAATNVATRSVRTVCCYQSPSATIDFRPTRFVPIDGFTDTKLQLLDCFRSQTELRGYLEPDFVLATARYWSRFGGGKNCEPLEVMRDTADISVPASAIHSDARIAGNRLNRTAE
;
A
#
# COMPACT_ATOMS: atom_id res chain seq x y z
N MET A 1 21.21 -11.32 8.22
CA MET A 1 20.52 -10.82 9.43
C MET A 1 19.07 -11.25 9.33
N ALA A 2 18.55 -11.95 10.34
CA ALA A 2 17.19 -12.47 10.31
C ALA A 2 16.19 -11.31 10.14
N SER A 3 15.28 -11.45 9.18
CA SER A 3 14.09 -10.60 9.06
C SER A 3 13.43 -10.51 10.43
N VAL A 4 13.22 -9.30 10.95
CA VAL A 4 12.46 -9.09 12.17
C VAL A 4 11.02 -9.41 11.82
N VAL A 5 10.63 -10.67 11.93
CA VAL A 5 9.23 -11.09 11.77
C VAL A 5 8.45 -10.41 12.88
N THR A 6 7.62 -9.43 12.52
CA THR A 6 6.79 -8.71 13.46
C THR A 6 5.68 -9.64 13.95
N LYS A 7 5.69 -9.94 15.25
CA LYS A 7 4.65 -10.77 15.90
C LYS A 7 3.25 -10.22 15.67
N TYR A 8 2.23 -11.08 15.59
CA TYR A 8 0.83 -10.66 15.49
C TYR A 8 0.38 -9.89 16.73
N ARG A 9 -0.48 -8.89 16.57
CA ARG A 9 -1.04 -8.12 17.69
C ARG A 9 -2.45 -8.59 17.97
N VAL A 10 -2.72 -9.15 19.15
CA VAL A 10 -4.05 -9.68 19.48
C VAL A 10 -4.59 -9.03 20.76
N VAL A 11 -5.85 -8.60 20.75
CA VAL A 11 -6.58 -8.22 21.97
C VAL A 11 -7.52 -9.35 22.34
N VAL A 12 -7.49 -9.77 23.60
CA VAL A 12 -8.47 -10.70 24.18
C VAL A 12 -9.32 -9.93 25.19
N VAL A 13 -10.64 -9.88 24.96
CA VAL A 13 -11.63 -9.27 25.86
C VAL A 13 -12.42 -10.39 26.52
N GLU A 14 -12.22 -10.57 27.82
CA GLU A 14 -12.74 -11.70 28.59
C GLU A 14 -12.77 -11.31 30.07
N ASP A 15 -13.95 -11.30 30.69
CA ASP A 15 -14.13 -10.85 32.08
C ASP A 15 -13.59 -11.84 33.12
N ASP A 16 -13.51 -13.13 32.79
CA ASP A 16 -12.82 -14.13 33.61
C ASP A 16 -11.29 -13.99 33.45
N PRO A 17 -10.57 -13.54 34.50
CA PRO A 17 -9.13 -13.30 34.42
C PRO A 17 -8.31 -14.57 34.13
N ASP A 18 -8.78 -15.74 34.58
CA ASP A 18 -8.09 -17.00 34.38
C ASP A 18 -8.18 -17.45 32.92
N VAL A 19 -9.37 -17.31 32.31
CA VAL A 19 -9.57 -17.56 30.88
C VAL A 19 -8.76 -16.57 30.04
N ALA A 20 -8.84 -15.28 30.37
CA ALA A 20 -8.11 -14.23 29.65
C ALA A 20 -6.59 -14.47 29.67
N PHE A 21 -6.05 -14.83 30.85
CA PHE A 21 -4.63 -15.11 31.03
C PHE A 21 -4.19 -16.41 30.34
N PHE A 22 -5.03 -17.46 30.40
CA PHE A 22 -4.79 -18.69 29.66
C PHE A 22 -4.66 -18.43 28.17
N MET A 23 -5.62 -17.71 27.58
CA MET A 23 -5.61 -17.37 26.16
C MET A 23 -4.38 -16.56 25.78
N LYS A 24 -4.10 -15.47 26.52
CA LYS A 24 -2.89 -14.67 26.32
C LYS A 24 -1.63 -15.54 26.29
N THR A 25 -1.50 -16.45 27.27
CA THR A 25 -0.35 -17.36 27.38
C THR A 25 -0.24 -18.30 26.17
N VAL A 26 -1.35 -18.84 25.69
CA VAL A 26 -1.37 -19.71 24.50
C VAL A 26 -0.93 -18.91 23.26
N LEU A 27 -1.47 -17.71 23.07
CA LEU A 27 -1.17 -16.84 21.92
C LEU A 27 0.32 -16.45 21.90
N GLU A 28 0.87 -16.01 23.02
CA GLU A 28 2.26 -15.57 23.12
C GLU A 28 3.27 -16.72 22.95
N LYS A 29 2.90 -17.93 23.39
CA LYS A 29 3.79 -19.11 23.33
C LYS A 29 3.67 -19.92 22.06
N ARG A 30 2.53 -19.87 21.36
CA ARG A 30 2.22 -20.81 20.26
C ARG A 30 1.73 -20.16 18.96
N ALA A 31 1.32 -18.90 18.97
CA ALA A 31 0.78 -18.20 17.79
C ALA A 31 1.66 -17.02 17.33
N ASP A 32 2.92 -16.95 17.76
CA ASP A 32 3.85 -15.84 17.47
C ASP A 32 3.21 -14.46 17.61
N ALA A 33 2.38 -14.31 18.66
CA ALA A 33 1.63 -13.10 18.93
C ALA A 33 2.19 -12.32 20.14
N VAL A 34 1.95 -11.03 20.15
CA VAL A 34 1.93 -10.17 21.33
C VAL A 34 0.46 -9.97 21.66
N ALA A 35 0.03 -10.44 22.83
CA ALA A 35 -1.36 -10.40 23.24
C ALA A 35 -1.56 -9.51 24.47
N ILE A 36 -2.64 -8.72 24.47
CA ILE A 36 -3.13 -8.06 25.69
C ILE A 36 -4.46 -8.66 26.10
N ALA A 37 -4.63 -8.88 27.40
CA ALA A 37 -5.88 -9.33 28.00
C ALA A 37 -6.58 -8.11 28.62
N VAL A 38 -7.85 -7.94 28.29
CA VAL A 38 -8.74 -6.89 28.79
C VAL A 38 -9.87 -7.56 29.55
N THR A 39 -9.84 -7.45 30.88
CA THR A 39 -10.84 -8.07 31.77
C THR A 39 -12.01 -7.17 32.11
N ASP A 40 -11.91 -5.88 31.80
CA ASP A 40 -13.00 -4.92 31.91
C ASP A 40 -13.47 -4.55 30.49
N PRO A 41 -14.63 -5.05 30.05
CA PRO A 41 -15.16 -4.76 28.73
C PRO A 41 -15.38 -3.27 28.47
N SER A 42 -15.60 -2.45 29.50
CA SER A 42 -15.85 -1.01 29.36
C SER A 42 -14.65 -0.22 28.82
N VAL A 43 -13.43 -0.74 28.99
CA VAL A 43 -12.20 -0.12 28.47
C VAL A 43 -11.72 -0.77 27.16
N ALA A 44 -12.44 -1.77 26.64
CA ALA A 44 -12.00 -2.57 25.48
C ALA A 44 -11.71 -1.71 24.25
N LEU A 45 -12.64 -0.83 23.84
CA LEU A 45 -12.44 0.04 22.68
C LEU A 45 -11.21 0.95 22.83
N ALA A 46 -11.02 1.56 23.99
CA ALA A 46 -9.86 2.42 24.24
C ALA A 46 -8.54 1.65 24.13
N ARG A 47 -8.51 0.42 24.65
CA ARG A 47 -7.33 -0.46 24.55
C ARG A 47 -7.09 -0.98 23.14
N ILE A 48 -8.15 -1.22 22.36
CA ILE A 48 -8.07 -1.59 20.96
C ILE A 48 -7.50 -0.44 20.13
N ALA A 49 -7.96 0.80 20.35
CA ALA A 49 -7.45 1.98 19.67
C ALA A 49 -5.96 2.23 19.96
N GLU A 50 -5.55 2.11 21.23
CA GLU A 50 -4.14 2.28 21.63
C GLU A 50 -3.24 1.16 21.10
N PHE A 51 -3.75 -0.07 21.08
CA PHE A 51 -2.97 -1.24 20.72
C PHE A 51 -3.01 -1.55 19.21
N GLU A 52 -3.91 -0.99 18.40
CA GLU A 52 -4.02 -1.26 16.96
C GLU A 52 -3.82 -2.76 16.60
N PRO A 53 -4.67 -3.67 17.10
CA PRO A 53 -4.50 -5.10 16.89
C PRO A 53 -4.65 -5.51 15.42
N ASP A 54 -4.11 -6.69 15.10
CA ASP A 54 -4.39 -7.42 13.87
C ASP A 54 -5.65 -8.30 14.03
N LEU A 55 -6.09 -8.60 15.26
CA LEU A 55 -7.25 -9.43 15.60
C LEU A 55 -7.79 -9.08 16.99
N VAL A 56 -9.12 -9.07 17.14
CA VAL A 56 -9.80 -9.02 18.45
C VAL A 56 -10.49 -10.36 18.72
N ILE A 57 -10.34 -10.87 19.93
CA ILE A 57 -11.08 -12.02 20.45
C ILE A 57 -11.93 -11.51 21.60
N THR A 58 -13.24 -11.76 21.59
CA THR A 58 -14.15 -11.30 22.65
C THR A 58 -15.04 -12.43 23.12
N ASP A 59 -15.34 -12.50 24.41
CA ASP A 59 -16.44 -13.33 24.90
C ASP A 59 -17.79 -12.69 24.61
N ILE A 60 -18.85 -13.49 24.43
CA ILE A 60 -20.22 -12.97 24.29
C ILE A 60 -20.76 -12.46 25.61
N GLU A 61 -20.62 -13.25 26.67
CA GLU A 61 -21.32 -13.06 27.94
C GLU A 61 -20.44 -12.31 28.94
N MET A 62 -20.40 -10.98 28.82
CA MET A 62 -19.62 -10.13 29.72
C MET A 62 -20.51 -9.11 30.45
N PRO A 63 -20.17 -8.70 31.69
CA PRO A 63 -20.90 -7.66 32.41
C PRO A 63 -20.86 -6.31 31.70
N GLY A 64 -22.01 -5.62 31.65
CA GLY A 64 -22.13 -4.27 31.09
C GLY A 64 -22.32 -4.28 29.57
N ILE A 65 -21.25 -4.51 28.81
CA ILE A 65 -21.27 -4.57 27.34
C ILE A 65 -21.03 -6.02 26.88
N THR A 66 -21.91 -6.53 26.03
CA THR A 66 -21.75 -7.89 25.48
C THR A 66 -20.71 -7.90 24.35
N GLY A 67 -20.10 -9.05 24.07
CA GLY A 67 -19.18 -9.16 22.93
C GLY A 67 -19.82 -8.86 21.58
N LEU A 68 -21.14 -9.06 21.46
CA LEU A 68 -21.90 -8.71 20.25
C LEU A 68 -22.13 -7.20 20.12
N ASP A 69 -22.25 -6.48 21.24
CA ASP A 69 -22.33 -5.02 21.21
C ASP A 69 -20.97 -4.41 20.88
N LEU A 70 -19.89 -4.94 21.47
CA LEU A 70 -18.52 -4.57 21.10
C LEU A 70 -18.25 -4.85 19.61
N LEU A 71 -18.72 -5.98 19.07
CA LEU A 71 -18.61 -6.29 17.64
C LEU A 71 -19.29 -5.23 16.76
N LYS A 72 -20.50 -4.77 17.12
CA LYS A 72 -21.19 -3.71 16.36
C LYS A 72 -20.39 -2.42 16.35
N GLU A 73 -19.84 -2.02 17.50
CA GLU A 73 -19.01 -0.82 17.63
C GLU A 73 -17.73 -0.95 16.79
N LEU A 74 -17.06 -2.10 16.86
CA LEU A 74 -15.88 -2.39 16.03
C LEU A 74 -16.20 -2.39 14.54
N ARG A 75 -17.37 -2.85 14.11
CA ARG A 75 -17.77 -2.81 12.69
C ARG A 75 -18.04 -1.39 12.21
N ALA A 76 -18.48 -0.49 13.08
CA ALA A 76 -18.69 0.92 12.75
C ALA A 76 -17.37 1.69 12.67
N GLU A 77 -16.44 1.45 13.60
CA GLU A 77 -15.19 2.22 13.69
C GLU A 77 -14.02 1.57 12.93
N TYR A 78 -13.98 0.24 12.86
CA TYR A 78 -12.93 -0.56 12.22
C TYR A 78 -13.52 -1.66 11.29
N PRO A 79 -14.15 -1.29 10.16
CA PRO A 79 -14.89 -2.25 9.29
C PRO A 79 -14.07 -3.46 8.82
N GLY A 80 -12.74 -3.33 8.74
CA GLY A 80 -11.82 -4.39 8.31
C GLY A 80 -11.17 -5.21 9.44
N MET A 81 -11.39 -4.88 10.71
CA MET A 81 -10.76 -5.56 11.85
C MET A 81 -11.35 -6.97 12.03
N PRO A 82 -10.56 -8.05 11.95
CA PRO A 82 -11.06 -9.38 12.25
C PRO A 82 -11.50 -9.50 13.71
N VAL A 83 -12.65 -10.12 13.95
CA VAL A 83 -13.20 -10.36 15.28
C VAL A 83 -13.62 -11.82 15.43
N VAL A 84 -13.04 -12.49 16.42
CA VAL A 84 -13.44 -13.83 16.87
C VAL A 84 -14.31 -13.66 18.10
N VAL A 85 -15.46 -14.34 18.11
CA VAL A 85 -16.40 -14.30 19.22
C VAL A 85 -16.46 -15.66 19.92
N MET A 86 -16.29 -15.69 21.24
CA MET A 86 -16.34 -16.90 22.05
C MET A 86 -17.68 -17.03 22.77
N THR A 87 -18.16 -18.26 22.95
CA THR A 87 -19.44 -18.50 23.65
C THR A 87 -19.47 -19.84 24.38
N ALA A 88 -20.15 -19.90 25.52
CA ALA A 88 -20.44 -21.15 26.21
C ALA A 88 -21.61 -21.94 25.58
N HIS A 89 -22.50 -21.29 24.83
CA HIS A 89 -23.73 -21.91 24.32
C HIS A 89 -23.98 -21.58 22.84
N VAL A 90 -23.95 -22.61 21.99
CA VAL A 90 -24.15 -22.45 20.53
C VAL A 90 -25.64 -22.29 20.16
N SER A 91 -26.59 -22.62 21.05
CA SER A 91 -28.04 -22.59 20.77
C SER A 91 -28.56 -21.17 20.51
N VAL A 92 -29.33 -21.05 19.42
CA VAL A 92 -29.55 -19.82 18.64
C VAL A 92 -30.88 -19.15 18.98
N ASP A 93 -30.86 -17.86 19.28
CA ASP A 93 -32.02 -16.98 19.10
C ASP A 93 -31.98 -16.29 17.72
N TYR A 94 -33.11 -16.04 17.08
CA TYR A 94 -33.17 -15.52 15.70
C TYR A 94 -32.49 -14.14 15.56
N ALA A 95 -32.54 -13.31 16.62
CA ALA A 95 -31.83 -12.02 16.70
C ALA A 95 -30.30 -12.17 16.79
N VAL A 96 -29.80 -13.30 17.31
CA VAL A 96 -28.38 -13.61 17.44
C VAL A 96 -27.79 -14.05 16.09
N SER A 97 -28.58 -14.64 15.20
CA SER A 97 -28.10 -15.13 13.88
C SER A 97 -27.60 -14.02 12.96
N ALA A 98 -28.29 -12.87 12.94
CA ALA A 98 -27.89 -11.72 12.12
C ALA A 98 -26.58 -11.07 12.62
N LEU A 99 -26.35 -11.07 13.94
CA LEU A 99 -25.10 -10.59 14.54
C LEU A 99 -23.96 -11.61 14.42
N ARG A 100 -24.28 -12.91 14.43
CA ARG A 100 -23.31 -13.97 14.10
C ARG A 100 -22.77 -13.84 12.68
N ALA A 101 -23.56 -13.33 11.73
CA ALA A 101 -23.06 -13.10 10.38
C ALA A 101 -21.99 -12.00 10.28
N GLN A 102 -21.77 -11.20 11.33
CA GLN A 102 -20.81 -10.10 11.33
C GLN A 102 -19.46 -10.45 11.96
N ALA A 103 -19.35 -11.52 12.75
CA ALA A 103 -18.05 -11.96 13.25
C ALA A 103 -17.32 -12.79 12.18
N ASP A 104 -16.00 -12.75 12.20
CA ASP A 104 -15.18 -13.53 11.26
C ASP A 104 -15.09 -15.00 11.67
N GLU A 105 -15.27 -15.30 12.96
CA GLU A 105 -15.29 -16.68 13.49
C GLU A 105 -16.01 -16.78 14.84
N PHE A 106 -16.61 -17.94 15.12
CA PHE A 106 -17.20 -18.28 16.42
C PHE A 106 -16.50 -19.48 17.06
N LEU A 107 -16.20 -19.36 18.35
CA LEU A 107 -15.56 -20.41 19.13
C LEU A 107 -16.42 -20.82 20.32
N SER A 108 -16.69 -22.13 20.45
CA SER A 108 -17.34 -22.66 21.65
C SER A 108 -16.32 -22.88 22.76
N LYS A 109 -16.59 -22.37 23.96
CA LYS A 109 -15.82 -22.67 25.16
C LYS A 109 -16.16 -24.11 25.65
N PRO A 110 -15.16 -24.90 26.10
CA PRO A 110 -13.74 -24.57 26.20
C PRO A 110 -13.02 -24.66 24.83
N VAL A 111 -12.16 -23.68 24.55
CA VAL A 111 -11.42 -23.60 23.27
C VAL A 111 -10.14 -24.43 23.35
N ALA A 112 -9.93 -25.34 22.39
CA ALA A 112 -8.70 -26.10 22.30
C ALA A 112 -7.53 -25.21 21.83
N SER A 113 -6.36 -25.32 22.46
CA SER A 113 -5.21 -24.44 22.14
C SER A 113 -4.77 -24.54 20.67
N ALA A 114 -4.87 -25.71 20.04
CA ALA A 114 -4.50 -25.89 18.64
C ALA A 114 -5.46 -25.16 17.69
N GLU A 115 -6.75 -25.18 18.00
CA GLU A 115 -7.80 -24.49 17.24
C GLU A 115 -7.64 -22.97 17.35
N LEU A 116 -7.44 -22.46 18.57
CA LEU A 116 -7.19 -21.04 18.83
C LEU A 116 -6.00 -20.53 18.02
N VAL A 117 -4.88 -21.25 18.03
CA VAL A 117 -3.65 -20.87 17.30
C VAL A 117 -3.89 -20.85 15.78
N ALA A 118 -4.59 -21.85 15.25
CA ALA A 118 -4.86 -21.93 13.82
C ALA A 118 -5.73 -20.76 13.33
N ILE A 119 -6.79 -20.43 14.08
CA ILE A 119 -7.70 -19.32 13.76
C ILE A 119 -6.98 -17.99 13.89
N VAL A 120 -6.22 -17.78 14.97
CA VAL A 120 -5.47 -16.54 15.17
C VAL A 120 -4.46 -16.31 14.05
N ASN A 121 -3.67 -17.31 13.67
CA ASN A 121 -2.68 -17.14 12.61
C ASN A 121 -3.33 -16.76 11.28
N ARG A 122 -4.47 -17.38 10.93
CA ARG A 122 -5.21 -17.04 9.71
C ARG A 122 -5.80 -15.64 9.77
N LEU A 123 -6.60 -15.34 10.79
CA LEU A 123 -7.33 -14.08 10.87
C LEU A 123 -6.41 -12.89 11.17
N ALA A 124 -5.38 -13.05 12.00
CA ALA A 124 -4.42 -11.97 12.25
C ALA A 124 -3.56 -11.67 11.01
N ALA A 125 -3.28 -12.65 10.15
CA ALA A 125 -2.65 -12.40 8.85
C ALA A 125 -3.57 -11.56 7.95
N GLU A 126 -4.85 -11.93 7.85
CA GLU A 126 -5.85 -11.18 7.09
C GLU A 126 -6.03 -9.76 7.63
N GLY A 127 -6.14 -9.60 8.95
CA GLY A 127 -6.30 -8.32 9.63
C GLY A 127 -5.09 -7.42 9.46
N ARG A 128 -3.88 -7.98 9.49
CA ARG A 128 -2.66 -7.24 9.17
C ARG A 128 -2.66 -6.70 7.75
N ILE A 129 -3.09 -7.51 6.77
CA ILE A 129 -3.19 -7.08 5.37
C ILE A 129 -4.24 -5.97 5.24
N LYS A 130 -5.44 -6.17 5.80
CA LYS A 130 -6.51 -5.16 5.77
C LYS A 130 -6.09 -3.86 6.46
N ARG A 131 -5.40 -3.93 7.60
CA ARG A 131 -4.89 -2.77 8.33
C ARG A 131 -3.78 -2.05 7.57
N ALA A 132 -2.87 -2.80 6.94
CA ALA A 132 -1.85 -2.23 6.06
C ALA A 132 -2.48 -1.51 4.86
N ALA A 133 -3.54 -2.07 4.28
CA ALA A 133 -4.27 -1.47 3.17
C ALA A 133 -5.12 -0.25 3.59
N ALA A 134 -5.66 -0.25 4.81
CA ALA A 134 -6.45 0.85 5.36
C ALA A 134 -5.59 2.01 5.89
N ARG A 135 -4.32 1.75 6.22
CA ARG A 135 -3.39 2.80 6.63
C ARG A 135 -3.02 3.63 5.41
N ARG A 136 -3.41 4.90 5.42
CA ARG A 136 -2.92 5.91 4.48
C ARG A 136 -1.38 5.89 4.49
N GLN A 137 -0.79 5.57 3.36
CA GLN A 137 0.66 5.54 3.17
C GLN A 137 1.15 6.90 2.68
N VAL A 138 2.42 7.21 2.96
CA VAL A 138 3.13 8.33 2.34
C VAL A 138 4.07 7.79 1.26
N VAL A 139 3.88 8.26 0.03
CA VAL A 139 4.61 7.83 -1.17
C VAL A 139 5.46 8.99 -1.66
N LEU A 140 6.76 8.75 -1.82
CA LEU A 140 7.71 9.70 -2.40
C LEU A 140 8.19 9.20 -3.76
N ALA A 141 7.98 9.97 -4.82
CA ALA A 141 8.62 9.73 -6.11
C ALA A 141 9.74 10.74 -6.34
N VAL A 142 10.94 10.25 -6.63
CA VAL A 142 12.14 11.06 -6.86
C VAL A 142 12.50 11.03 -8.34
N GLY A 143 12.57 12.21 -8.95
CA GLY A 143 13.01 12.46 -10.32
C GLY A 143 14.25 13.33 -10.37
N ALA A 144 15.06 13.15 -11.41
CA ALA A 144 16.20 14.03 -11.67
C ALA A 144 15.72 15.32 -12.36
N HIS A 145 14.78 15.19 -13.28
CA HIS A 145 14.25 16.26 -14.12
C HIS A 145 12.72 16.28 -14.12
N PRO A 146 12.11 17.42 -14.50
CA PRO A 146 10.67 17.50 -14.76
C PRO A 146 10.26 16.54 -15.87
N ASP A 147 9.24 15.69 -15.65
CA ASP A 147 8.71 14.61 -16.51
C ASP A 147 9.11 13.17 -16.11
N ASP A 148 10.26 12.98 -15.44
CA ASP A 148 10.81 11.65 -15.12
C ASP A 148 9.81 10.76 -14.37
N VAL A 149 9.19 11.33 -13.34
CA VAL A 149 8.30 10.61 -12.43
C VAL A 149 6.99 10.25 -13.12
N GLU A 150 6.43 11.19 -13.88
CA GLU A 150 5.20 11.01 -14.63
C GLU A 150 5.35 9.93 -15.70
N ILE A 151 6.50 9.91 -16.39
CA ILE A 151 6.82 8.87 -17.39
C ILE A 151 6.97 7.52 -16.70
N GLY A 152 7.74 7.45 -15.61
CA GLY A 152 8.07 6.19 -14.96
C GLY A 152 6.91 5.55 -14.22
N VAL A 153 6.21 6.33 -13.39
CA VAL A 153 5.23 5.84 -12.38
C VAL A 153 3.96 6.69 -12.29
N GLY A 154 3.65 7.55 -13.28
CA GLY A 154 2.48 8.42 -13.22
C GLY A 154 1.16 7.67 -12.99
N GLY A 155 1.00 6.48 -13.57
CA GLY A 155 -0.20 5.66 -13.35
C GLY A 155 -0.27 5.05 -11.94
N ILE A 156 0.84 4.56 -11.42
CA ILE A 156 0.98 4.08 -10.04
C ILE A 156 0.70 5.19 -9.03
N LEU A 157 1.21 6.40 -9.28
CA LEU A 157 0.96 7.54 -8.38
C LEU A 157 -0.50 7.97 -8.38
N ALA A 158 -1.16 7.97 -9.55
CA ALA A 158 -2.61 8.21 -9.63
C ALA A 158 -3.40 7.14 -8.86
N ALA A 159 -3.01 5.87 -8.96
CA ALA A 159 -3.61 4.79 -8.17
C ALA A 159 -3.41 4.98 -6.66
N HIS A 160 -2.23 5.43 -6.22
CA HIS A 160 -1.99 5.75 -4.82
C HIS A 160 -2.90 6.90 -4.34
N ARG A 161 -3.10 7.93 -5.16
CA ARG A 161 -3.99 9.06 -4.84
C ARG A 161 -5.45 8.66 -4.74
N ASP A 162 -5.94 7.84 -5.66
CA ASP A 162 -7.29 7.28 -5.62
C ASP A 162 -7.52 6.43 -4.36
N ALA A 163 -6.50 5.68 -3.94
CA ALA A 163 -6.50 4.93 -2.68
C ALA A 163 -6.36 5.80 -1.41
N GLY A 164 -6.35 7.15 -1.54
CA GLY A 164 -6.28 8.08 -0.42
C GLY A 164 -4.88 8.26 0.19
N ASN A 165 -3.83 7.71 -0.44
CA ASN A 165 -2.45 7.88 0.02
C ASN A 165 -1.95 9.31 -0.17
N GLU A 166 -0.99 9.71 0.65
CA GLU A 166 -0.22 10.92 0.41
C GLU A 166 0.82 10.66 -0.67
N VAL A 167 0.82 11.48 -1.73
CA VAL A 167 1.83 11.42 -2.80
C VAL A 167 2.62 12.71 -2.80
N VAL A 168 3.94 12.55 -2.75
CA VAL A 168 4.94 13.59 -2.77
C VAL A 168 5.88 13.33 -3.95
N ILE A 169 6.16 14.37 -4.73
CA ILE A 169 7.14 14.34 -5.82
C ILE A 169 8.32 15.21 -5.42
N LEU A 170 9.52 14.69 -5.58
CA LEU A 170 10.78 15.43 -5.45
C LEU A 170 11.47 15.44 -6.81
N THR A 171 11.59 16.62 -7.40
CA THR A 171 12.34 16.84 -8.63
C THR A 171 13.60 17.62 -8.32
N LEU A 172 14.77 17.03 -8.62
CA LEU A 172 16.05 17.53 -8.14
C LEU A 172 16.65 18.70 -8.94
N SER A 173 16.23 18.88 -10.20
CA SER A 173 16.64 20.01 -11.02
C SER A 173 15.43 20.61 -11.74
N ARG A 174 15.54 21.88 -12.17
CA ARG A 174 14.52 22.54 -13.01
C ARG A 174 14.67 22.22 -14.51
N GLY A 175 15.66 21.43 -14.89
CA GLY A 175 15.84 21.00 -16.28
C GLY A 175 16.22 22.12 -17.26
N ALA A 176 17.03 23.08 -16.81
CA ALA A 176 17.39 24.31 -17.53
C ALA A 176 18.14 24.09 -18.86
N ARG A 177 18.65 22.88 -19.15
CA ARG A 177 19.28 22.56 -20.44
C ARG A 177 18.31 21.92 -21.44
N GLY A 178 17.15 21.46 -20.97
CA GLY A 178 16.10 20.84 -21.80
C GLY A 178 14.98 21.79 -22.24
N GLY A 179 15.01 23.06 -21.86
CA GLY A 179 13.99 24.09 -22.14
C GLY A 179 14.17 25.32 -21.24
N ASP A 180 13.24 26.29 -21.28
CA ASP A 180 13.24 27.41 -20.32
C ASP A 180 12.87 26.88 -18.92
N ALA A 181 13.71 27.17 -17.93
CA ALA A 181 13.55 26.67 -16.57
C ALA A 181 12.26 27.16 -15.89
N ASN A 182 11.76 28.34 -16.27
CA ASN A 182 10.50 28.88 -15.73
C ASN A 182 9.30 28.12 -16.30
N ASP A 183 9.31 27.81 -17.60
CA ASP A 183 8.24 27.04 -18.23
C ASP A 183 8.18 25.64 -17.60
N ARG A 184 9.33 24.96 -17.46
CA ARG A 184 9.39 23.61 -16.86
C ARG A 184 8.98 23.58 -15.38
N GLN A 185 9.22 24.67 -14.64
CA GLN A 185 8.69 24.81 -13.28
C GLN A 185 7.17 24.87 -13.27
N HIS A 186 6.56 25.66 -14.16
CA HIS A 186 5.10 25.73 -14.27
C HIS A 186 4.48 24.39 -14.68
N GLU A 187 5.11 23.65 -15.60
CA GLU A 187 4.66 22.33 -16.02
C GLU A 187 4.70 21.32 -14.86
N SER A 188 5.79 21.30 -14.07
CA SER A 188 5.91 20.44 -12.89
C SER A 188 4.83 20.75 -11.85
N LEU A 189 4.55 22.04 -11.62
CA LEU A 189 3.51 22.48 -10.70
C LEU A 189 2.12 22.06 -11.20
N ALA A 190 1.85 22.20 -12.50
CA ALA A 190 0.57 21.79 -13.10
C ALA A 190 0.36 20.27 -13.01
N SER A 191 1.39 19.47 -13.28
CA SER A 191 1.36 18.01 -13.11
C SER A 191 1.08 17.62 -11.65
N ALA A 192 1.81 18.24 -10.72
CA ALA A 192 1.61 17.99 -9.29
C ALA A 192 0.20 18.39 -8.82
N GLU A 193 -0.33 19.53 -9.27
CA GLU A 193 -1.69 19.97 -8.96
C GLU A 193 -2.74 19.01 -9.53
N LEU A 194 -2.58 18.56 -10.77
CA LEU A 194 -3.48 17.59 -11.42
C LEU A 194 -3.53 16.26 -10.65
N LEU A 195 -2.36 15.77 -10.21
CA LEU A 195 -2.26 14.57 -9.38
C LEU A 195 -2.73 14.82 -7.92
N GLY A 196 -2.89 16.08 -7.52
CA GLY A 196 -3.05 16.46 -6.13
C GLY A 196 -1.81 16.15 -5.27
N ALA A 197 -0.63 16.01 -5.88
CA ALA A 197 0.65 15.73 -5.24
C ALA A 197 1.28 16.97 -4.57
N ARG A 198 2.03 16.74 -3.48
CA ARG A 198 2.92 17.77 -2.92
C ARG A 198 4.23 17.76 -3.73
N LEU A 199 4.69 18.91 -4.22
CA LEU A 199 5.93 19.02 -4.99
C LEU A 199 7.05 19.69 -4.18
N PHE A 200 8.21 19.04 -4.16
CA PHE A 200 9.50 19.67 -3.86
C PHE A 200 10.27 19.81 -5.17
N LEU A 201 10.52 21.06 -5.58
CA LEU A 201 11.28 21.37 -6.79
C LEU A 201 12.58 22.06 -6.42
N GLU A 202 13.68 21.35 -6.61
CA GLU A 202 15.03 21.81 -6.32
C GLU A 202 15.72 22.33 -7.59
N ASP A 203 16.87 22.98 -7.41
CA ASP A 203 17.57 23.72 -8.47
C ASP A 203 19.03 23.25 -8.61
N LEU A 204 19.26 21.93 -8.57
CA LEU A 204 20.57 21.39 -8.90
C LEU A 204 20.90 21.65 -10.37
N GLU A 205 22.20 21.78 -10.67
CA GLU A 205 22.64 22.00 -12.05
C GLU A 205 22.27 20.80 -12.91
N ASP A 206 21.42 21.05 -13.91
CA ASP A 206 20.98 20.07 -14.88
C ASP A 206 22.17 19.46 -15.63
N THR A 207 22.14 18.15 -15.83
CA THR A 207 23.21 17.31 -16.39
C THR A 207 24.45 17.20 -15.51
N HIS A 208 24.46 17.73 -14.29
CA HIS A 208 25.61 17.75 -13.37
C HIS A 208 25.22 17.28 -11.96
N ILE A 209 24.15 16.46 -11.83
CA ILE A 209 23.69 15.96 -10.54
C ILE A 209 24.69 14.94 -9.97
N SER A 210 25.16 15.19 -8.74
CA SER A 210 26.10 14.32 -8.01
C SER A 210 25.37 13.16 -7.31
N ALA A 211 26.04 12.01 -7.19
CA ALA A 211 25.57 10.87 -6.39
C ALA A 211 25.82 11.05 -4.86
N ALA A 212 26.54 12.11 -4.49
CA ALA A 212 26.84 12.48 -3.11
C ALA A 212 26.16 13.82 -2.77
N ASP A 213 26.67 14.54 -1.77
CA ASP A 213 26.16 15.87 -1.47
C ASP A 213 26.35 16.84 -2.66
N PRO A 214 25.40 17.78 -2.86
CA PRO A 214 24.25 18.07 -1.99
C PRO A 214 23.02 17.15 -2.17
N THR A 215 23.02 16.26 -3.17
CA THR A 215 21.87 15.44 -3.54
C THR A 215 21.38 14.53 -2.41
N VAL A 216 22.30 13.87 -1.71
CA VAL A 216 21.96 13.00 -0.56
C VAL A 216 21.29 13.83 0.54
N GLY A 217 21.91 14.93 0.98
CA GLY A 217 21.33 15.81 2.00
C GLY A 217 19.96 16.39 1.64
N ILE A 218 19.70 16.69 0.36
CA ILE A 218 18.38 17.14 -0.11
C ILE A 218 17.33 16.03 0.06
N ILE A 219 17.63 14.81 -0.39
CA ILE A 219 16.69 13.69 -0.28
C ILE A 219 16.48 13.34 1.19
N GLU A 220 17.53 13.33 2.02
CA GLU A 220 17.44 13.09 3.46
C GLU A 220 16.54 14.12 4.17
N ARG A 221 16.65 15.41 3.80
CA ARG A 221 15.74 16.44 4.33
C ARG A 221 14.29 16.13 4.02
N VAL A 222 13.96 15.79 2.77
CA VAL A 222 12.59 15.48 2.36
C VAL A 222 12.09 14.20 3.06
N VAL A 223 12.91 13.15 3.12
CA VAL A 223 12.60 11.91 3.82
C VAL A 223 12.36 12.16 5.31
N ALA A 224 13.17 13.00 5.95
CA ALA A 224 12.99 13.36 7.35
C ALA A 224 11.69 14.13 7.59
N GLU A 225 11.32 15.00 6.64
CA GLU A 225 10.11 15.82 6.73
C GLU A 225 8.82 15.00 6.57
N ILE A 226 8.76 14.11 5.58
CA ILE A 226 7.51 13.42 5.22
C ILE A 226 7.42 11.97 5.73
N GLN A 227 8.54 11.38 6.16
CA GLN A 227 8.64 10.00 6.65
C GLN A 227 7.95 8.98 5.70
N PRO A 228 8.42 8.83 4.44
CA PRO A 228 7.72 8.04 3.44
C PRO A 228 7.74 6.53 3.76
N ASP A 229 6.63 5.85 3.47
CA ASP A 229 6.51 4.40 3.54
C ASP A 229 7.09 3.73 2.28
N ILE A 230 6.90 4.37 1.13
CA ILE A 230 7.29 3.88 -0.20
C ILE A 230 8.07 4.97 -0.93
N VAL A 231 9.17 4.58 -1.58
CA VAL A 231 9.93 5.46 -2.48
C VAL A 231 10.04 4.86 -3.88
N TYR A 232 9.75 5.67 -4.89
CA TYR A 232 10.00 5.40 -6.30
C TYR A 232 11.15 6.28 -6.81
N THR A 233 12.10 5.71 -7.55
CA THR A 233 13.25 6.46 -8.08
C THR A 233 13.75 5.85 -9.39
N HIS A 234 14.76 6.44 -10.01
CA HIS A 234 15.42 5.93 -11.20
C HIS A 234 16.09 4.56 -10.96
N SER A 235 16.22 3.73 -12.00
CA SER A 235 17.07 2.53 -11.94
C SER A 235 18.55 2.88 -12.14
N SER A 236 19.44 2.05 -11.58
CA SER A 236 20.88 2.13 -11.89
C SER A 236 21.19 1.74 -13.34
N HIS A 237 20.30 0.99 -13.98
CA HIS A 237 20.42 0.49 -15.35
C HIS A 237 19.95 1.52 -16.38
N ASP A 238 20.42 2.76 -16.26
CA ASP A 238 20.02 3.91 -17.08
C ASP A 238 21.22 4.53 -17.80
N ARG A 239 21.05 4.99 -19.05
CA ARG A 239 22.13 5.68 -19.79
C ARG A 239 22.37 7.11 -19.32
N HIS A 240 21.37 7.78 -18.77
CA HIS A 240 21.49 9.15 -18.30
C HIS A 240 22.27 9.21 -16.97
N GLN A 241 23.28 10.08 -16.89
CA GLN A 241 24.13 10.12 -15.70
C GLN A 241 23.40 10.62 -14.45
N ASP A 242 22.54 11.63 -14.61
CA ASP A 242 21.78 12.18 -13.48
C ASP A 242 20.85 11.13 -12.90
N HIS A 243 20.19 10.31 -13.73
CA HIS A 243 19.31 9.24 -13.26
C HIS A 243 20.08 8.24 -12.39
N ARG A 244 21.28 7.82 -12.84
CA ARG A 244 22.16 6.95 -12.05
C ARG A 244 22.65 7.62 -10.75
N ALA A 245 22.93 8.92 -10.79
CA ALA A 245 23.34 9.67 -9.60
C ALA A 245 22.20 9.78 -8.58
N VAL A 246 20.99 10.10 -9.04
CA VAL A 246 19.77 10.16 -8.25
C VAL A 246 19.42 8.79 -7.68
N HIS A 247 19.55 7.71 -8.45
CA HIS A 247 19.41 6.35 -7.96
C HIS A 247 20.35 6.08 -6.76
N ALA A 248 21.64 6.35 -6.93
CA ALA A 248 22.65 6.12 -5.89
C ALA A 248 22.40 6.97 -4.63
N ALA A 249 22.11 8.27 -4.81
CA ALA A 249 21.79 9.17 -3.71
C ALA A 249 20.50 8.75 -2.98
N THR A 250 19.46 8.37 -3.72
CA THR A 250 18.19 7.88 -3.14
C THR A 250 18.41 6.63 -2.30
N ASN A 251 19.20 5.67 -2.76
CA ASN A 251 19.48 4.45 -2.01
C ASN A 251 20.19 4.73 -0.66
N VAL A 252 21.07 5.73 -0.63
CA VAL A 252 21.74 6.18 0.59
C VAL A 252 20.77 6.89 1.54
N ALA A 253 20.00 7.84 1.02
CA ALA A 253 19.11 8.69 1.81
C ALA A 253 17.89 7.94 2.38
N THR A 254 17.48 6.85 1.73
CA THR A 254 16.25 6.12 2.09
C THR A 254 16.51 4.83 2.86
N ARG A 255 17.67 4.68 3.54
CA ARG A 255 18.03 3.47 4.31
C ARG A 255 16.98 3.03 5.34
N SER A 256 16.24 3.96 5.92
CA SER A 256 15.16 3.71 6.88
C SER A 256 13.81 3.36 6.24
N VAL A 257 13.65 3.61 4.94
CA VAL A 257 12.40 3.37 4.21
C VAL A 257 12.27 1.88 3.88
N ARG A 258 11.07 1.36 4.12
CA ARG A 258 10.74 -0.07 4.01
C ARG A 258 10.74 -0.57 2.57
N THR A 259 10.15 0.23 1.68
CA THR A 259 9.96 -0.13 0.29
C THR A 259 10.58 0.91 -0.62
N VAL A 260 11.52 0.47 -1.45
CA VAL A 260 12.15 1.30 -2.48
C VAL A 260 12.19 0.56 -3.80
N CYS A 261 11.55 1.13 -4.81
CA CYS A 261 11.41 0.55 -6.14
C CYS A 261 11.96 1.52 -7.19
N CYS A 262 12.57 0.96 -8.24
CA CYS A 262 13.08 1.73 -9.36
C CYS A 262 12.12 1.64 -10.55
N TYR A 263 11.82 2.78 -11.17
CA TYR A 263 10.98 2.85 -12.35
C TYR A 263 11.79 2.86 -13.64
N GLN A 264 11.10 2.55 -14.75
CA GLN A 264 11.68 2.60 -16.08
C GLN A 264 11.56 4.01 -16.66
N SER A 265 12.70 4.67 -16.87
CA SER A 265 12.78 5.89 -17.68
C SER A 265 12.89 5.55 -19.18
N PRO A 266 12.73 6.53 -20.09
CA PRO A 266 13.01 6.35 -21.52
C PRO A 266 14.47 5.96 -21.83
N SER A 267 15.42 6.35 -20.97
CA SER A 267 16.85 6.08 -21.12
C SER A 267 17.31 4.80 -20.41
N ALA A 268 16.38 4.06 -19.79
CA ALA A 268 16.64 2.74 -19.23
C ALA A 268 17.22 1.80 -20.30
N THR A 269 18.23 1.04 -19.90
CA THR A 269 18.90 0.05 -20.75
C THR A 269 18.14 -1.27 -20.75
N ILE A 270 18.57 -2.19 -21.61
CA ILE A 270 18.06 -3.57 -21.62
C ILE A 270 18.39 -4.35 -20.35
N ASP A 271 19.29 -3.83 -19.50
CA ASP A 271 19.65 -4.44 -18.22
C ASP A 271 18.64 -4.11 -17.11
N PHE A 272 17.70 -3.19 -17.34
CA PHE A 272 16.56 -2.96 -16.45
C PHE A 272 15.74 -4.24 -16.31
N ARG A 273 15.68 -4.80 -15.10
CA ARG A 273 15.07 -6.11 -14.82
C ARG A 273 13.94 -5.96 -13.80
N PRO A 274 12.76 -5.48 -14.23
CA PRO A 274 11.64 -5.33 -13.33
C PRO A 274 11.16 -6.69 -12.83
N THR A 275 10.83 -6.74 -11.55
CA THR A 275 10.31 -7.92 -10.86
C THR A 275 8.88 -7.73 -10.34
N ARG A 276 8.36 -6.50 -10.44
CA ARG A 276 6.98 -6.14 -10.12
C ARG A 276 6.36 -5.43 -11.31
N PHE A 277 5.09 -5.73 -11.56
CA PHE A 277 4.31 -5.18 -12.67
C PHE A 277 2.96 -4.72 -12.12
N VAL A 278 2.74 -3.41 -12.05
CA VAL A 278 1.55 -2.83 -11.43
C VAL A 278 0.54 -2.48 -12.52
N PRO A 279 -0.66 -3.10 -12.54
CA PRO A 279 -1.73 -2.71 -13.44
C PRO A 279 -2.16 -1.25 -13.23
N ILE A 280 -2.32 -0.51 -14.32
CA ILE A 280 -2.74 0.90 -14.32
C ILE A 280 -3.99 1.14 -15.20
N ASP A 281 -4.80 0.10 -15.43
CA ASP A 281 -5.91 0.13 -16.39
C ASP A 281 -6.98 1.20 -16.11
N GLY A 282 -7.17 1.59 -14.85
CA GLY A 282 -8.06 2.68 -14.44
C GLY A 282 -7.41 4.07 -14.44
N PHE A 283 -6.10 4.16 -14.74
CA PHE A 283 -5.28 5.34 -14.52
C PHE A 283 -4.44 5.76 -15.74
N THR A 284 -4.62 5.10 -16.89
CA THR A 284 -3.89 5.44 -18.12
C THR A 284 -4.22 6.85 -18.60
N ASP A 285 -5.48 7.27 -18.52
CA ASP A 285 -5.90 8.60 -18.98
C ASP A 285 -5.29 9.68 -18.09
N THR A 286 -5.30 9.48 -16.77
CA THR A 286 -4.63 10.37 -15.82
C THR A 286 -3.13 10.43 -16.10
N LYS A 287 -2.48 9.29 -16.34
CA LYS A 287 -1.05 9.26 -16.72
C LYS A 287 -0.79 10.11 -17.96
N LEU A 288 -1.59 9.97 -19.01
CA LEU A 288 -1.44 10.75 -20.23
C LEU A 288 -1.68 12.24 -19.99
N GLN A 289 -2.66 12.60 -19.15
CA GLN A 289 -2.90 13.99 -18.77
C GLN A 289 -1.74 14.61 -17.98
N LEU A 290 -1.06 13.83 -17.12
CA LEU A 290 0.15 14.28 -16.42
C LEU A 290 1.28 14.57 -17.40
N LEU A 291 1.50 13.68 -18.38
CA LEU A 291 2.52 13.88 -19.42
C LEU A 291 2.18 15.07 -20.33
N ASP A 292 0.90 15.26 -20.61
CA ASP A 292 0.36 16.43 -21.32
C ASP A 292 0.60 17.76 -20.59
N CYS A 293 1.01 17.77 -19.32
CA CYS A 293 1.45 19.01 -18.66
C CYS A 293 2.79 19.50 -19.21
N PHE A 294 3.63 18.62 -19.78
CA PHE A 294 4.99 18.93 -20.22
C PHE A 294 5.05 19.27 -21.72
N ARG A 295 4.03 19.99 -22.26
CA ARG A 295 3.88 20.22 -23.71
C ARG A 295 5.00 21.03 -24.36
N SER A 296 5.78 21.80 -23.60
CA SER A 296 6.99 22.43 -24.16
C SER A 296 7.99 21.39 -24.71
N GLN A 297 7.83 20.11 -24.35
CA GLN A 297 8.70 19.00 -24.73
C GLN A 297 8.14 18.11 -25.87
N THR A 298 6.84 18.18 -26.21
CA THR A 298 6.20 17.20 -27.10
C THR A 298 6.56 17.36 -28.58
N GLU A 299 6.86 18.57 -29.06
CA GLU A 299 7.29 18.75 -30.46
C GLU A 299 8.74 18.24 -30.73
N LEU A 300 9.50 17.89 -29.68
CA LEU A 300 10.92 17.51 -29.76
C LEU A 300 11.25 16.11 -29.23
N ARG A 301 10.34 15.45 -28.48
CA ARG A 301 10.65 14.22 -27.75
C ARG A 301 9.62 13.10 -27.99
N GLY A 302 9.89 12.24 -28.98
CA GLY A 302 9.00 11.13 -29.37
C GLY A 302 8.69 10.10 -28.26
N TYR A 303 9.45 10.08 -27.16
CA TYR A 303 9.14 9.19 -26.03
C TYR A 303 7.96 9.66 -25.17
N LEU A 304 7.53 10.92 -25.31
CA LEU A 304 6.35 11.47 -24.63
C LEU A 304 5.06 11.22 -25.43
N GLU A 305 5.16 10.70 -26.65
CA GLU A 305 3.97 10.42 -27.46
C GLU A 305 3.05 9.41 -26.75
N PRO A 306 1.73 9.67 -26.68
CA PRO A 306 0.80 8.81 -25.96
C PRO A 306 0.86 7.34 -26.39
N ASP A 307 1.06 7.07 -27.67
CA ASP A 307 1.15 5.72 -28.21
C ASP A 307 2.42 5.00 -27.76
N PHE A 308 3.57 5.68 -27.69
CA PHE A 308 4.82 5.11 -27.16
C PHE A 308 4.68 4.74 -25.67
N VAL A 309 4.10 5.65 -24.88
CA VAL A 309 3.86 5.44 -23.44
C VAL A 309 2.93 4.25 -23.21
N LEU A 310 1.80 4.22 -23.93
CA LEU A 310 0.83 3.13 -23.83
C LEU A 310 1.40 1.81 -24.37
N ALA A 311 2.18 1.83 -25.46
CA ALA A 311 2.81 0.63 -26.01
C ALA A 311 3.80 0.02 -25.01
N THR A 312 4.57 0.86 -24.30
CA THR A 312 5.49 0.41 -23.24
C THR A 312 4.70 -0.23 -22.09
N ALA A 313 3.66 0.43 -21.60
CA ALA A 313 2.81 -0.12 -20.54
C ALA A 313 2.12 -1.43 -20.97
N ARG A 314 1.68 -1.49 -22.24
CA ARG A 314 1.07 -2.66 -22.86
C ARG A 314 2.05 -3.82 -22.98
N TYR A 315 3.32 -3.55 -23.33
CA TYR A 315 4.35 -4.58 -23.38
C TYR A 315 4.54 -5.26 -22.01
N TRP A 316 4.65 -4.48 -20.93
CA TRP A 316 4.86 -5.03 -19.59
C TRP A 316 3.64 -5.74 -19.01
N SER A 317 2.44 -5.44 -19.51
CA SER A 317 1.21 -6.14 -19.13
C SER A 317 1.29 -7.66 -19.33
N ARG A 318 2.16 -8.15 -20.22
CA ARG A 318 2.38 -9.61 -20.42
C ARG A 318 2.89 -10.33 -19.18
N PHE A 319 3.43 -9.61 -18.21
CA PHE A 319 3.90 -10.14 -16.93
C PHE A 319 3.00 -9.76 -15.75
N GLY A 320 2.00 -8.89 -15.96
CA GLY A 320 1.03 -8.45 -14.98
C GLY A 320 -0.39 -8.97 -15.27
N GLY A 321 -1.33 -8.72 -14.36
CA GLY A 321 -2.73 -9.15 -14.52
C GLY A 321 -3.65 -8.20 -15.32
N GLY A 322 -3.13 -7.06 -15.80
CA GLY A 322 -3.90 -5.96 -16.43
C GLY A 322 -3.71 -5.83 -17.94
N LYS A 323 -4.31 -4.81 -18.57
CA LYS A 323 -4.06 -4.47 -19.98
C LYS A 323 -2.84 -3.55 -20.15
N ASN A 324 -2.58 -2.69 -19.18
CA ASN A 324 -1.43 -1.79 -19.14
C ASN A 324 -0.77 -1.90 -17.76
N CYS A 325 0.56 -2.03 -17.72
CA CYS A 325 1.32 -2.12 -16.48
C CYS A 325 2.53 -1.19 -16.48
N GLU A 326 2.80 -0.58 -15.33
CA GLU A 326 4.10 0.05 -15.08
C GLU A 326 5.05 -0.96 -14.41
N PRO A 327 6.28 -1.12 -14.96
CA PRO A 327 7.26 -2.04 -14.42
C PRO A 327 8.08 -1.41 -13.30
N LEU A 328 8.40 -2.19 -12.28
CA LEU A 328 9.26 -1.78 -11.17
C LEU A 328 10.36 -2.80 -10.90
N GLU A 329 11.59 -2.33 -10.79
CA GLU A 329 12.74 -3.08 -10.28
C GLU A 329 12.84 -2.86 -8.76
N VAL A 330 12.58 -3.91 -7.98
CA VAL A 330 12.58 -3.81 -6.51
C VAL A 330 14.00 -3.72 -5.99
N MET A 331 14.35 -2.58 -5.39
CA MET A 331 15.66 -2.40 -4.73
C MET A 331 15.59 -2.86 -3.27
N ARG A 332 14.48 -2.59 -2.58
CA ARG A 332 14.23 -3.01 -1.21
C ARG A 332 12.74 -3.22 -0.97
N ASP A 333 12.39 -4.35 -0.38
CA ASP A 333 11.01 -4.69 -0.04
C ASP A 333 11.03 -5.52 1.26
N THR A 334 10.74 -4.88 2.40
CA THR A 334 10.70 -5.54 3.71
C THR A 334 9.28 -5.91 4.17
N ALA A 335 8.25 -5.69 3.35
CA ALA A 335 6.86 -6.00 3.67
C ALA A 335 6.09 -6.39 2.40
N ASP A 336 5.45 -7.56 2.37
CA ASP A 336 4.62 -8.02 1.25
C ASP A 336 3.77 -6.88 0.66
N ILE A 337 4.22 -6.33 -0.48
CA ILE A 337 3.50 -5.29 -1.21
C ILE A 337 2.23 -5.95 -1.75
N SER A 338 1.15 -5.86 -0.98
CA SER A 338 -0.20 -5.96 -1.51
C SER A 338 -0.61 -4.57 -1.94
N VAL A 339 -0.57 -4.31 -3.25
CA VAL A 339 -1.52 -3.34 -3.80
C VAL A 339 -2.91 -3.90 -3.43
N PRO A 340 -3.81 -3.12 -2.80
CA PRO A 340 -5.13 -3.64 -2.50
C PRO A 340 -5.74 -4.18 -3.79
N ALA A 341 -6.09 -5.47 -3.79
CA ALA A 341 -6.80 -6.14 -4.87
C ALA A 341 -8.27 -5.69 -4.96
N SER A 342 -8.52 -4.38 -4.83
CA SER A 342 -9.83 -3.75 -4.90
C SER A 342 -9.83 -2.65 -5.95
N ALA A 343 -9.52 -3.02 -7.19
CA ALA A 343 -9.87 -2.25 -8.38
C ALA A 343 -10.09 -3.12 -9.63
N ILE A 344 -10.19 -4.44 -9.48
CA ILE A 344 -10.66 -5.33 -10.54
C ILE A 344 -12.15 -5.58 -10.29
N HIS A 345 -12.99 -4.60 -10.61
CA HIS A 345 -14.40 -4.90 -10.83
C HIS A 345 -14.49 -5.79 -12.07
N SER A 346 -14.65 -7.09 -11.82
CA SER A 346 -14.89 -8.12 -12.81
C SER A 346 -16.35 -8.11 -13.26
N ASP A 347 -16.77 -7.11 -14.04
CA ASP A 347 -18.08 -7.09 -14.69
C ASP A 347 -18.09 -7.79 -16.06
N ALA A 348 -17.22 -8.78 -16.26
CA ALA A 348 -17.14 -9.55 -17.50
C ALA A 348 -17.27 -11.08 -17.30
N ARG A 349 -17.88 -11.54 -16.21
CA ARG A 349 -18.12 -12.99 -15.98
C ARG A 349 -19.53 -13.36 -15.51
N ILE A 350 -20.58 -12.66 -15.96
CA ILE A 350 -21.95 -13.20 -15.94
C ILE A 350 -22.70 -12.78 -17.22
N ALA A 351 -22.24 -13.26 -18.38
CA ALA A 351 -23.01 -13.22 -19.63
C ALA A 351 -22.65 -14.41 -20.52
N GLY A 352 -22.64 -15.61 -19.94
CA GLY A 352 -22.19 -16.81 -20.64
C GLY A 352 -22.71 -18.10 -20.03
N ASN A 353 -23.94 -18.13 -19.52
CA ASN A 353 -24.64 -19.41 -19.31
C ASN A 353 -26.15 -19.26 -19.07
N ARG A 354 -26.90 -18.76 -20.06
CA ARG A 354 -28.35 -19.02 -20.19
C ARG A 354 -28.75 -19.00 -21.66
N LEU A 355 -28.50 -20.09 -22.38
CA LEU A 355 -29.39 -20.51 -23.44
C LEU A 355 -29.90 -21.89 -23.08
N ASN A 356 -31.09 -21.89 -22.48
CA ASN A 356 -31.91 -23.06 -22.24
C ASN A 356 -32.19 -23.77 -23.56
N ARG A 357 -31.99 -25.09 -23.53
CA ARG A 357 -32.84 -26.02 -24.26
C ARG A 357 -34.26 -25.91 -23.72
N THR A 358 -35.22 -25.66 -24.60
CA THR A 358 -36.61 -26.18 -24.64
C THR A 358 -37.21 -25.61 -25.94
N ALA A 359 -37.27 -26.40 -27.02
CA ALA A 359 -38.44 -27.19 -27.42
C ALA A 359 -39.41 -26.36 -28.29
N GLU A 360 -39.25 -26.46 -29.61
CA GLU A 360 -40.21 -27.03 -30.59
C GLU A 360 -39.66 -26.90 -32.02
#